data_AF-A0A3D5WM66-F1
#
_entry.id   AF-A0A3D5WM66-F1
#
_cell.length_a   1.000
_cell.length_b   1.000
_cell.length_c   1.000
_cell.angle_alpha   90.00
_cell.angle_beta   90.00
_cell.angle_gamma   90.00
#
_symmetry.space_group_name_H-M   'P 1'
#
loop_
_entity.id
_entity.type
_entity.pdbx_description
1 polymer ?
#
loop_
_entity_poly.entity_id
_entity_poly.type
_entity_poly.pdbx_seq_one_letter_code
_entity_poly.pdbx_strand_id
1 'polypeptide(L)'
;DKYYIDHTLAIWPQAASGEPFSASQFQSTGDTITDLYEDMAAEQKARLTYDNILRLVKDPEIADPIRFLREREIVHFQRFGEALRKVQDERDSRNFYAFNPQIDKKSC
;
A
#
# COMPACT_ATOMS: atom_id res chain seq x y z
N ASP A 1 7.12 10.60 28.32
CA ASP A 1 5.73 10.44 28.78
C ASP A 1 4.97 11.74 28.61
N LYS A 2 3.76 11.66 28.04
CA LYS A 2 2.90 12.74 27.47
C LYS A 2 3.09 12.97 25.97
N TYR A 3 2.77 11.96 25.16
CA TYR A 3 2.77 12.12 23.70
C TYR A 3 1.65 13.08 23.23
N TYR A 4 0.56 13.25 23.99
CA TYR A 4 -0.55 14.14 23.65
C TYR A 4 -1.30 14.64 24.90
N ILE A 5 -1.06 15.89 25.35
CA ILE A 5 -1.80 16.46 26.48
C ILE A 5 -3.28 16.75 26.11
N ASP A 6 -3.52 16.99 24.84
CA ASP A 6 -4.80 17.20 24.18
C ASP A 6 -5.61 15.90 23.97
N HIS A 7 -4.92 14.76 23.80
CA HIS A 7 -5.57 13.45 23.61
C HIS A 7 -5.47 12.50 24.83
N THR A 8 -4.83 12.93 25.91
CA THR A 8 -4.63 12.12 27.13
C THR A 8 -3.93 10.78 26.84
N LEU A 9 -4.69 9.68 26.68
CA LEU A 9 -4.19 8.34 26.33
C LEU A 9 -4.86 7.78 25.05
N ALA A 10 -5.70 8.58 24.37
CA ALA A 10 -6.37 8.15 23.16
C ALA A 10 -5.39 8.05 21.98
N ILE A 11 -5.71 7.16 21.04
CA ILE A 11 -4.95 7.01 19.80
C ILE A 11 -5.26 8.21 18.88
N TRP A 12 -4.23 8.97 18.54
CA TRP A 12 -4.26 9.99 17.49
C TRP A 12 -3.50 9.48 16.26
N PRO A 13 -4.18 9.13 15.16
CA PRO A 13 -3.52 8.55 13.98
C PRO A 13 -2.67 9.59 13.25
N GLN A 14 -1.35 9.45 13.36
CA GLN A 14 -0.40 10.26 12.61
C GLN A 14 0.87 9.46 12.29
N ALA A 15 1.59 9.89 11.27
CA ALA A 15 2.92 9.38 10.97
C ALA A 15 3.94 9.80 12.03
N ALA A 16 5.08 9.11 12.08
CA ALA A 16 6.20 9.48 12.97
C ALA A 16 6.76 10.90 12.70
N SER A 17 6.53 11.45 11.50
CA SER A 17 6.86 12.83 11.13
C SER A 17 5.89 13.89 11.67
N GLY A 18 4.79 13.48 12.32
CA GLY A 18 3.74 14.38 12.80
C GLY A 18 2.64 14.70 11.78
N GLU A 19 2.61 14.00 10.64
CA GLU A 19 1.57 14.20 9.63
C GLU A 19 0.28 13.45 10.03
N PRO A 20 -0.88 14.13 10.16
CA PRO A 20 -2.16 13.50 10.49
C PRO A 20 -2.78 12.68 9.35
N PHE A 21 -3.25 11.47 9.67
CA PHE A 21 -3.95 10.63 8.69
C PHE A 21 -5.05 11.40 7.94
N SER A 22 -5.03 11.33 6.60
CA SER A 22 -5.98 12.05 5.75
C SER A 22 -6.23 11.32 4.44
N ALA A 23 -7.30 11.71 3.72
CA ALA A 23 -7.67 11.11 2.44
C ALA A 23 -6.57 11.24 1.35
N SER A 24 -5.62 12.19 1.53
CA SER A 24 -4.50 12.39 0.60
C SER A 24 -3.55 11.19 0.50
N GLN A 25 -3.57 10.30 1.48
CA GLN A 25 -2.75 9.10 1.52
C GLN A 25 -3.27 7.98 0.60
N PHE A 26 -4.50 8.09 0.06
CA PHE A 26 -5.06 7.16 -0.91
C PHE A 26 -4.79 7.63 -2.34
N GLN A 27 -4.00 6.87 -3.08
CA GLN A 27 -3.66 7.13 -4.48
C GLN A 27 -4.53 6.25 -5.41
N SER A 28 -5.85 6.46 -5.33
CA SER A 28 -6.85 5.73 -6.12
C SER A 28 -7.25 6.53 -7.35
N THR A 29 -7.05 5.98 -8.54
CA THR A 29 -7.28 6.67 -9.81
C THR A 29 -8.45 6.11 -10.61
N GLY A 30 -8.83 4.86 -10.36
CA GLY A 30 -9.88 4.15 -11.10
C GLY A 30 -9.36 3.46 -12.36
N ASP A 31 -8.10 3.65 -12.74
CA ASP A 31 -7.43 2.80 -13.73
C ASP A 31 -6.80 1.60 -13.04
N THR A 32 -7.29 0.40 -13.36
CA THR A 32 -6.90 -0.85 -12.70
C THR A 32 -5.40 -1.14 -12.82
N ILE A 33 -4.75 -0.81 -13.94
CA ILE A 33 -3.30 -1.04 -14.08
C ILE A 33 -2.53 -0.09 -13.16
N THR A 34 -2.88 1.20 -13.19
CA THR A 34 -2.28 2.24 -12.35
C THR A 34 -2.46 1.92 -10.86
N ASP A 35 -3.67 1.57 -10.46
CA ASP A 35 -4.00 1.28 -9.06
C ASP A 35 -3.24 0.03 -8.57
N LEU A 36 -3.11 -1.03 -9.39
CA LEU A 36 -2.32 -2.22 -9.02
C LEU A 36 -0.82 -1.91 -8.88
N TYR A 37 -0.26 -1.00 -9.69
CA TYR A 37 1.12 -0.56 -9.53
C TYR A 37 1.31 0.24 -8.24
N GLU A 38 0.36 1.11 -7.90
CA GLU A 38 0.38 1.85 -6.65
C GLU A 38 0.31 0.92 -5.44
N ASP A 39 -0.59 -0.07 -5.47
CA ASP A 39 -0.69 -1.09 -4.41
C ASP A 39 0.64 -1.84 -4.24
N MET A 40 1.26 -2.29 -5.33
CA MET A 40 2.58 -2.93 -5.28
C MET A 40 3.66 -2.00 -4.68
N ALA A 41 3.65 -0.71 -5.04
CA ALA A 41 4.60 0.25 -4.50
C ALA A 41 4.36 0.51 -2.99
N ALA A 42 3.10 0.60 -2.57
CA ALA A 42 2.70 0.76 -1.18
C ALA A 42 3.22 -0.41 -0.31
N GLU A 43 3.01 -1.64 -0.76
CA GLU A 43 3.47 -2.84 -0.04
C GLU A 43 5.00 -2.90 0.10
N GLN A 44 5.75 -2.49 -0.93
CA GLN A 44 7.21 -2.43 -0.84
C GLN A 44 7.72 -1.36 0.14
N LYS A 45 7.06 -0.19 0.18
CA LYS A 45 7.36 0.88 1.15
C LYS A 45 7.06 0.43 2.58
N ALA A 46 5.93 -0.26 2.80
CA ALA A 46 5.55 -0.83 4.10
C ALA A 46 6.56 -1.90 4.57
N ARG A 47 6.86 -2.87 3.70
CA ARG A 47 7.87 -3.92 3.96
C ARG A 47 9.24 -3.33 4.33
N LEU A 48 9.71 -2.31 3.60
CA LEU A 48 10.97 -1.63 3.92
C LEU A 48 10.93 -0.93 5.29
N THR A 49 9.79 -0.33 5.63
CA THR A 49 9.59 0.33 6.93
C THR A 49 9.68 -0.69 8.06
N TYR A 50 9.03 -1.86 7.94
CA TYR A 50 9.14 -2.94 8.92
C TYR A 50 10.55 -3.50 9.05
N ASP A 51 11.24 -3.67 7.92
CA ASP A 51 12.67 -4.03 7.90
C ASP A 51 13.52 -3.07 8.73
N ASN A 52 13.27 -1.77 8.63
CA ASN A 52 13.98 -0.75 9.42
C ASN A 52 13.60 -0.80 10.90
N ILE A 53 12.32 -0.98 11.24
CA ILE A 53 11.86 -1.14 12.62
C ILE A 53 12.55 -2.35 13.26
N LEU A 54 12.59 -3.50 12.58
CA LEU A 54 13.22 -4.72 13.10
C LEU A 54 14.74 -4.61 13.25
N ARG A 55 15.40 -3.65 12.58
CA ARG A 55 16.81 -3.35 12.82
C ARG A 55 17.01 -2.61 14.14
N LEU A 56 16.09 -1.73 14.51
CA LEU A 56 16.18 -0.83 15.67
C LEU A 56 15.54 -1.38 16.95
N VAL A 57 14.40 -2.04 16.82
CA VAL A 57 13.58 -2.54 17.94
C VAL A 57 13.76 -4.04 18.07
N LYS A 58 14.07 -4.50 19.29
CA LYS A 58 14.32 -5.92 19.62
C LYS A 58 13.36 -6.50 20.65
N ASP A 59 12.52 -5.66 21.26
CA ASP A 59 11.48 -6.10 22.19
C ASP A 59 10.53 -7.08 21.46
N PRO A 60 10.39 -8.33 21.93
CA PRO A 60 9.51 -9.31 21.31
C PRO A 60 8.05 -8.85 21.20
N GLU A 61 7.53 -8.08 22.16
CA GLU A 61 6.13 -7.61 22.15
C GLU A 61 5.84 -6.70 20.95
N ILE A 62 6.88 -6.05 20.41
CA ILE A 62 6.79 -5.20 19.22
C ILE A 62 7.29 -5.95 17.98
N ALA A 63 8.42 -6.65 18.10
CA ALA A 63 9.10 -7.25 16.96
C ALA A 63 8.33 -8.45 16.37
N ASP A 64 7.64 -9.25 17.19
CA ASP A 64 6.93 -10.44 16.71
C ASP A 64 5.74 -10.07 15.80
N PRO A 65 4.84 -9.13 16.18
CA PRO A 65 3.82 -8.62 15.27
C PRO A 65 4.39 -8.03 13.98
N ILE A 66 5.49 -7.27 14.08
CA ILE A 66 6.11 -6.63 12.90
C ILE A 66 6.71 -7.67 11.94
N ARG A 67 7.28 -8.78 12.43
CA ARG A 67 7.74 -9.88 11.56
C ARG A 67 6.58 -10.50 10.78
N PHE A 68 5.45 -10.74 11.44
CA PHE A 68 4.25 -11.24 10.78
C PHE A 68 3.74 -10.29 9.69
N LEU A 69 3.62 -8.99 10.00
CA LEU A 69 3.17 -7.99 9.03
C LEU A 69 4.14 -7.89 7.83
N ARG A 70 5.44 -7.90 8.10
CA ARG A 70 6.48 -7.89 7.06
C ARG A 70 6.36 -9.06 6.08
N GLU A 71 6.10 -10.26 6.57
CA GLU A 71 5.89 -11.44 5.71
C GLU A 71 4.63 -11.28 4.85
N ARG A 72 3.58 -10.69 5.43
CA ARG A 72 2.35 -10.41 4.69
C ARG A 72 2.53 -9.41 3.56
N GLU A 73 3.35 -8.37 3.73
CA GLU A 73 3.56 -7.40 2.64
C GLU A 73 4.28 -8.02 1.44
N ILE A 74 5.11 -9.06 1.67
CA ILE A 74 5.69 -9.85 0.58
C ILE A 74 4.59 -10.61 -0.17
N VAL A 75 3.66 -11.21 0.57
CA VAL A 75 2.52 -11.92 -0.03
C VAL A 75 1.61 -10.95 -0.76
N HIS A 76 1.25 -9.81 -0.17
CA HIS A 76 0.42 -8.79 -0.82
C HIS A 76 1.08 -8.29 -2.11
N PHE A 77 2.36 -7.92 -2.08
CA PHE A 77 3.12 -7.52 -3.26
C PHE A 77 3.06 -8.58 -4.38
N GLN A 78 3.27 -9.85 -4.05
CA GLN A 78 3.19 -10.95 -5.00
C GLN A 78 1.78 -11.12 -5.57
N ARG A 79 0.74 -11.03 -4.73
CA ARG A 79 -0.66 -11.17 -5.17
C ARG A 79 -1.10 -10.02 -6.06
N PHE A 80 -0.71 -8.77 -5.76
CA PHE A 80 -0.96 -7.64 -6.64
C PHE A 80 -0.22 -7.79 -7.97
N GLY A 81 1.03 -8.26 -7.96
CA GLY A 81 1.77 -8.57 -9.18
C GLY A 81 1.14 -9.68 -10.03
N GLU A 82 0.61 -10.73 -9.41
CA GLU A 82 -0.16 -11.78 -10.09
C GLU A 82 -1.45 -11.22 -10.70
N ALA A 83 -2.15 -10.35 -9.98
CA ALA A 83 -3.36 -9.69 -10.47
C ALA A 83 -3.04 -8.77 -11.67
N LEU A 84 -1.96 -7.99 -11.58
CA LEU A 84 -1.49 -7.12 -12.66
C LEU A 84 -1.18 -7.92 -13.92
N ARG A 85 -0.49 -9.05 -13.78
CA ARG A 85 -0.20 -9.97 -14.90
C ARG A 85 -1.48 -10.47 -15.57
N LYS A 86 -2.46 -10.93 -14.78
CA LYS A 86 -3.75 -11.40 -15.32
C LYS A 86 -4.49 -10.30 -16.07
N VAL A 87 -4.59 -9.10 -15.46
CA VAL A 87 -5.22 -7.93 -16.10
C VAL A 87 -4.52 -7.59 -17.40
N GLN A 88 -3.19 -7.72 -17.44
CA GLN A 88 -2.43 -7.44 -18.64
C GLN A 88 -2.65 -8.51 -19.74
N ASP A 89 -2.67 -9.79 -19.37
CA ASP A 89 -2.86 -10.91 -20.30
C ASP A 89 -4.26 -10.89 -20.96
N GLU A 90 -5.28 -10.40 -20.26
CA GLU A 90 -6.66 -10.28 -20.77
C GLU A 90 -6.87 -9.08 -21.74
N ARG A 91 -5.91 -8.15 -21.80
CA ARG A 91 -6.01 -6.92 -22.62
C ARG A 91 -5.26 -7.10 -23.95
N ASP A 92 -5.67 -6.35 -24.98
CA ASP A 92 -4.88 -6.29 -26.22
C ASP A 92 -3.55 -5.61 -25.92
N SER A 93 -2.46 -6.38 -26.02
CA SER A 93 -1.10 -5.92 -25.76
C SER A 93 -0.65 -4.71 -26.60
N ARG A 94 -1.32 -4.43 -27.73
CA ARG A 94 -1.07 -3.24 -28.56
C ARG A 94 -1.76 -1.99 -28.03
N ASN A 95 -2.55 -2.11 -26.97
CA ASN A 95 -3.47 -1.10 -26.50
C ASN A 95 -3.57 -1.03 -24.95
N PHE A 96 -2.48 -1.27 -24.25
CA PHE A 96 -2.49 -1.15 -22.78
C PHE A 96 -2.87 0.24 -22.29
N TYR A 97 -2.48 1.27 -23.04
CA TYR A 97 -2.58 2.67 -22.63
C TYR A 97 -3.29 3.57 -23.64
N ALA A 98 -3.68 3.07 -24.82
CA ALA A 98 -4.32 3.92 -25.81
C ALA A 98 -5.84 4.07 -25.58
N PHE A 99 -6.45 3.20 -24.76
CA PHE A 99 -7.85 3.29 -24.34
C PHE A 99 -8.00 2.87 -22.87
N ASN A 100 -8.78 3.62 -22.10
CA ASN A 100 -9.14 3.29 -20.73
C ASN A 100 -10.57 2.71 -20.71
N PRO A 101 -10.78 1.39 -20.64
CA PRO A 101 -12.11 0.81 -20.73
C PRO A 101 -13.04 1.13 -19.55
N GLN A 102 -12.54 1.73 -18.48
CA GLN A 102 -13.36 2.27 -17.39
C GLN A 102 -14.08 3.57 -17.82
N ILE A 103 -13.59 4.24 -18.86
CA ILE A 103 -14.20 5.45 -19.47
C ILE A 103 -14.63 5.18 -20.92
N ASP A 104 -13.70 4.69 -21.74
CA ASP A 104 -13.83 4.42 -23.16
C ASP A 104 -14.62 3.13 -23.40
N LYS A 105 -15.94 3.26 -23.53
CA LYS A 105 -16.81 2.15 -23.94
C LYS A 105 -16.77 2.01 -25.45
N LYS A 106 -16.66 0.78 -25.96
CA LYS A 106 -16.91 0.51 -27.38
C LYS A 106 -18.36 0.93 -27.68
N SER A 107 -18.53 1.79 -28.68
CA SER A 107 -19.84 2.09 -29.26
C SER A 107 -20.46 0.77 -29.71
N CYS A 108 -21.65 0.44 -29.20
CA CYS A 108 -22.46 -0.65 -29.72
C CYS A 108 -22.89 -0.36 -31.17
#